data_AF-A0A816VFT2-F1
#
_entry.id   AF-A0A816VFT2-F1
#
_cell.length_a   1.000
_cell.length_b   1.000
_cell.length_c   1.000
_cell.angle_alpha   90.00
_cell.angle_beta   90.00
_cell.angle_gamma   90.00
#
_symmetry.space_group_name_H-M   'P 1'
#
loop_
_entity.id
_entity.type
_entity.pdbx_description
1 polymer ?
#
loop_
_entity_poly.entity_id
_entity_poly.type
_entity_poly.pdbx_seq_one_letter_code
_entity_poly.pdbx_strand_id
1 'polypeptide(L)'
;MINFSFVFLLTIALFVGFHEAKCRKNTVSFQNKLAKRHSTLEVHCKSKDDDLGVHRVKFNGHAYKFRFGDDIFIRTKLDCVLRKGPKMEYVQGFRAYTGGFARKCGESYMWIAKDDGIYLSRNGKRVGQKLDWSKKKQ
;
A
#
# COMPACT_ATOMS: atom_id res chain seq x y z
N MET A 1 53.59 15.42 10.41
CA MET A 1 52.51 15.68 11.39
C MET A 1 51.18 15.64 10.65
N ILE A 2 50.39 14.59 10.86
CA ILE A 2 49.02 14.53 10.33
C ILE A 2 48.21 15.57 11.10
N ASN A 3 47.70 16.56 10.38
CA ASN A 3 47.03 17.71 10.98
C ASN A 3 45.65 17.25 11.46
N PHE A 4 45.51 17.02 12.78
CA PHE A 4 44.33 16.45 13.43
C PHE A 4 43.02 17.19 13.09
N SER A 5 43.10 18.48 12.74
CA SER A 5 41.97 19.29 12.26
C SER A 5 41.38 18.76 10.96
N PHE A 6 42.21 18.34 10.00
CA PHE A 6 41.75 17.77 8.73
C PHE A 6 41.13 16.38 8.90
N VAL A 7 41.63 15.59 9.85
CA VAL A 7 41.05 14.27 10.19
C VAL A 7 39.66 14.45 10.79
N PHE A 8 39.49 15.40 11.73
CA PHE A 8 38.18 15.72 12.29
C PHE A 8 37.19 16.21 11.23
N LEU A 9 37.60 17.10 10.33
CA LEU A 9 36.74 17.60 9.25
C LEU A 9 36.29 16.49 8.28
N LEU A 10 37.18 15.54 7.94
CA LEU A 10 36.86 14.38 7.11
C LEU A 10 35.89 13.42 7.80
N THR A 11 36.04 13.18 9.10
CA THR A 11 35.08 12.36 9.86
C THR A 11 33.70 13.01 9.93
N ILE A 12 33.61 14.31 10.21
CA ILE A 12 32.33 15.05 10.24
C ILE A 12 31.68 15.05 8.85
N ALA A 13 32.45 15.23 7.77
CA ALA A 13 31.92 15.14 6.41
C ALA A 13 31.36 13.75 6.06
N LEU A 14 32.00 12.68 6.54
CA LEU A 14 31.50 11.30 6.39
C LEU A 14 30.24 11.05 7.25
N PHE A 15 30.16 11.60 8.46
CA PHE A 15 28.98 11.49 9.33
C PHE A 15 27.79 12.33 8.82
N VAL A 16 28.04 13.53 8.30
CA VAL A 16 27.01 14.43 7.74
C VAL A 16 26.58 13.97 6.34
N GLY A 17 27.48 13.38 5.55
CA GLY A 17 27.16 12.75 4.26
C GLY A 17 26.29 11.50 4.38
N PHE A 18 26.23 10.90 5.56
CA PHE A 18 25.31 9.84 5.95
C PHE A 18 24.05 10.36 6.65
N HIS A 19 23.67 11.63 6.43
CA HIS A 19 22.33 12.08 6.78
C HIS A 19 21.34 11.37 5.85
N GLU A 20 20.96 10.15 6.23
CA GLU A 20 20.09 9.26 5.48
C GLU A 20 18.94 10.07 4.86
N ALA A 21 18.75 9.95 3.55
CA ALA A 21 17.52 10.39 2.93
C ALA A 21 16.39 9.60 3.60
N LYS A 22 15.75 10.20 4.60
CA LYS A 22 14.77 9.55 5.47
C LYS A 22 13.70 8.92 4.59
N CYS A 23 13.73 7.59 4.49
CA CYS A 23 12.88 6.86 3.57
C CYS A 23 11.41 7.14 3.89
N ARG A 24 10.73 7.83 2.97
CA ARG A 24 9.30 8.14 3.11
C ARG A 24 8.49 6.85 3.16
N LYS A 25 7.46 6.83 4.01
CA LYS A 25 6.55 5.68 4.12
C LYS A 25 5.79 5.47 2.81
N ASN A 26 5.67 4.21 2.39
CA ASN A 26 4.81 3.80 1.31
C ASN A 26 3.34 3.93 1.75
N THR A 27 2.44 4.10 0.79
CA THR A 27 1.00 4.27 1.04
C THR A 27 0.21 3.29 0.19
N VAL A 28 -0.71 2.57 0.82
CA VAL A 28 -1.75 1.81 0.11
C VAL A 28 -3.10 2.46 0.43
N SER A 29 -3.94 2.61 -0.59
CA SER A 29 -5.29 3.16 -0.44
C SER A 29 -6.33 2.38 -1.25
N PHE A 30 -7.56 2.43 -0.79
CA PHE A 30 -8.71 1.75 -1.36
C PHE A 30 -9.83 2.75 -1.62
N GLN A 31 -10.20 2.90 -2.88
CA GLN A 31 -11.26 3.81 -3.31
C GLN A 31 -12.46 3.01 -3.81
N ASN A 32 -13.66 3.43 -3.37
CA ASN A 32 -14.91 2.82 -3.81
C ASN A 32 -15.56 3.63 -4.93
N LYS A 33 -15.70 2.98 -6.10
CA LYS A 33 -16.38 3.48 -7.31
C LYS A 33 -17.43 2.47 -7.82
N LEU A 34 -18.11 1.76 -6.91
CA LEU A 34 -19.21 0.85 -7.20
C LEU A 34 -20.49 1.62 -7.56
N ALA A 35 -20.62 2.02 -8.83
CA ALA A 35 -21.67 2.92 -9.32
C ALA A 35 -23.04 2.24 -9.48
N LYS A 36 -23.10 0.94 -9.81
CA LYS A 36 -24.40 0.30 -10.12
C LYS A 36 -25.38 0.28 -8.95
N ARG A 37 -24.88 0.13 -7.72
CA ARG A 37 -25.72 0.03 -6.50
C ARG A 37 -25.33 1.01 -5.40
N HIS A 38 -24.34 1.87 -5.67
CA HIS A 38 -23.74 2.77 -4.67
C HIS A 38 -23.40 2.06 -3.35
N SER A 39 -22.98 0.80 -3.44
CA SER A 39 -22.79 -0.07 -2.29
C SER A 39 -21.51 0.25 -1.54
N THR A 40 -21.47 -0.12 -0.27
CA THR A 40 -20.26 0.01 0.56
C THR A 40 -19.28 -1.10 0.20
N LEU A 41 -18.01 -0.73 0.07
CA LEU A 41 -16.89 -1.65 -0.10
C LEU A 41 -16.34 -2.00 1.27
N GLU A 42 -16.18 -3.29 1.54
CA GLU A 42 -15.44 -3.77 2.70
C GLU A 42 -13.99 -4.08 2.31
N VAL A 43 -13.05 -3.65 3.12
CA VAL A 43 -11.61 -3.83 2.95
C VAL A 43 -11.05 -4.47 4.21
N HIS A 44 -10.38 -5.61 4.07
CA HIS A 44 -9.65 -6.25 5.15
C HIS A 44 -8.24 -6.54 4.68
N CYS A 45 -7.23 -6.01 5.36
CA CYS A 45 -5.83 -6.20 4.99
C CYS A 45 -5.05 -6.76 6.16
N LYS A 46 -4.05 -7.56 5.85
CA LYS A 46 -3.09 -8.09 6.80
C LYS A 46 -1.68 -8.06 6.23
N SER A 47 -0.70 -7.89 7.11
CA SER A 47 0.73 -7.97 6.81
C SER A 47 1.38 -8.92 7.80
N LYS A 48 1.72 -10.12 7.36
CA LYS A 48 2.22 -11.20 8.24
C LYS A 48 1.24 -11.46 9.39
N ASP A 49 1.63 -11.15 10.63
CA ASP A 49 0.84 -11.35 11.85
C ASP A 49 0.04 -10.09 12.24
N ASP A 50 0.26 -8.97 11.54
CA ASP A 50 -0.42 -7.70 11.78
C ASP A 50 -1.71 -7.60 10.95
N ASP A 51 -2.85 -7.71 11.62
CA ASP A 51 -4.16 -7.52 11.02
C ASP A 51 -4.58 -6.05 11.14
N LEU A 52 -4.76 -5.38 9.99
CA LEU A 52 -5.18 -3.97 9.95
C LEU A 52 -6.68 -3.80 10.22
N GLY A 53 -7.44 -4.88 10.35
CA GLY A 53 -8.86 -4.92 10.63
C GLY A 53 -9.73 -4.70 9.39
N VAL A 54 -11.04 -4.68 9.65
CA VAL A 54 -12.08 -4.51 8.62
C VAL A 54 -12.51 -3.05 8.54
N HIS A 55 -12.44 -2.49 7.34
CA HIS A 55 -12.78 -1.09 7.05
C HIS A 55 -13.87 -1.01 5.99
N ARG A 56 -14.80 -0.06 6.16
CA ARG A 56 -15.93 0.13 5.23
C ARG A 56 -15.82 1.47 4.52
N VAL A 57 -15.73 1.42 3.19
CA VAL A 57 -15.60 2.59 2.32
C VAL A 57 -16.92 2.82 1.60
N LYS A 58 -17.61 3.92 1.92
CA LYS A 58 -18.87 4.31 1.24
C LYS A 58 -18.62 4.67 -0.23
N PHE A 59 -19.64 4.53 -1.08
CA PHE A 59 -19.55 4.93 -2.48
C PHE A 59 -19.16 6.42 -2.59
N ASN A 60 -18.14 6.72 -3.40
CA ASN A 60 -17.56 8.06 -3.54
C ASN A 60 -17.11 8.73 -2.22
N GLY A 61 -16.97 7.97 -1.13
CA GLY A 61 -16.46 8.47 0.15
C GLY A 61 -14.94 8.61 0.17
N HIS A 62 -14.41 8.99 1.32
CA HIS A 62 -12.97 9.03 1.57
C HIS A 62 -12.36 7.64 1.40
N ALA A 63 -11.29 7.56 0.61
CA ALA A 63 -10.54 6.32 0.45
C ALA A 63 -9.96 5.89 1.80
N TYR A 64 -10.09 4.60 2.13
CA TYR A 64 -9.35 4.02 3.24
C TYR A 64 -7.87 3.97 2.86
N LYS A 65 -6.99 4.54 3.69
CA LYS A 65 -5.56 4.65 3.40
C LYS A 65 -4.74 4.41 4.65
N PHE A 66 -3.59 3.77 4.50
CA PHE A 66 -2.61 3.61 5.57
C PHE A 66 -1.19 3.67 5.01
N ARG A 67 -0.25 3.96 5.90
CA ARG A 67 1.16 4.16 5.57
C ARG A 67 2.02 3.15 6.30
N PHE A 68 2.98 2.57 5.60
CA PHE A 68 3.89 1.57 6.15
C PHE A 68 5.30 1.80 5.61
N GLY A 69 6.29 1.29 6.35
CA GLY A 69 7.67 1.21 5.88
C GLY A 69 7.97 -0.21 5.44
N ASP A 70 8.77 -0.35 4.39
CA ASP A 70 9.37 -1.64 4.07
C ASP A 70 10.34 -2.05 5.18
N ASP A 71 10.23 -3.30 5.60
CA ASP A 71 11.22 -3.94 6.45
C ASP A 71 12.43 -4.33 5.59
N ILE A 72 13.63 -4.05 6.10
CA ILE A 72 14.90 -4.24 5.39
C ILE A 72 15.34 -5.72 5.44
N PHE A 73 14.96 -6.44 6.50
CA PHE A 73 15.35 -7.82 6.74
C PHE A 73 14.32 -8.81 6.21
N ILE A 74 13.03 -8.46 6.27
CA ILE A 74 11.93 -9.31 5.82
C ILE A 74 11.13 -8.58 4.76
N ARG A 75 10.95 -9.18 3.57
CA ARG A 75 10.13 -8.58 2.51
C ARG A 75 8.70 -8.35 3.00
N THR A 76 8.30 -7.08 3.08
CA THR A 76 6.93 -6.69 3.42
C THR A 76 5.94 -7.20 2.38
N LYS A 77 4.91 -7.91 2.83
CA LYS A 77 3.82 -8.42 2.00
C LYS A 77 2.51 -8.00 2.62
N LEU A 78 1.67 -7.36 1.83
CA LEU A 78 0.36 -6.91 2.27
C LEU A 78 -0.70 -7.66 1.47
N ASP A 79 -1.41 -8.56 2.15
CA ASP A 79 -2.47 -9.36 1.58
C ASP A 79 -3.81 -8.78 2.00
N CYS A 80 -4.69 -8.52 1.04
CA CYS A 80 -5.97 -7.87 1.27
C CYS A 80 -7.13 -8.65 0.65
N VAL A 81 -8.30 -8.51 1.26
CA VAL A 81 -9.56 -9.05 0.80
C VAL A 81 -10.53 -7.89 0.65
N LEU A 82 -11.10 -7.76 -0.53
CA LEU A 82 -12.19 -6.83 -0.80
C LEU A 82 -13.51 -7.58 -0.88
N ARG A 83 -14.55 -7.02 -0.28
CA ARG A 83 -15.91 -7.54 -0.43
C ARG A 83 -16.88 -6.47 -0.89
N LYS A 84 -17.82 -6.87 -1.75
CA LYS A 84 -18.92 -6.02 -2.22
C LYS A 84 -20.22 -6.80 -2.32
N GLY A 85 -21.31 -6.05 -2.44
CA GLY A 85 -22.66 -6.57 -2.60
C GLY A 85 -23.47 -6.47 -1.29
N PRO A 86 -24.81 -6.59 -1.35
CA PRO A 86 -25.68 -6.45 -0.17
C PRO A 86 -25.36 -7.44 0.96
N LYS A 87 -24.82 -8.62 0.63
CA LYS A 87 -24.43 -9.67 1.58
C LYS A 87 -22.92 -9.89 1.59
N MET A 88 -22.13 -8.95 1.05
CA MET A 88 -20.68 -9.11 0.87
C MET A 88 -20.32 -10.39 0.08
N GLU A 89 -21.18 -10.76 -0.87
CA GLU A 89 -21.13 -12.03 -1.59
C GLU A 89 -20.08 -12.09 -2.69
N TYR A 90 -19.59 -10.94 -3.15
CA TYR A 90 -18.44 -10.88 -4.06
C TYR A 90 -17.20 -10.63 -3.23
N VAL A 91 -16.24 -11.55 -3.30
CA VAL A 91 -15.03 -11.53 -2.49
C VAL A 91 -13.84 -11.66 -3.42
N GLN A 92 -12.85 -10.78 -3.27
CA GLN A 92 -11.60 -10.89 -3.99
C GLN A 92 -10.42 -10.72 -3.05
N GLY A 93 -9.66 -11.81 -2.85
CA GLY A 93 -8.39 -11.80 -2.14
C GLY A 93 -7.23 -11.60 -3.11
N PHE A 94 -6.26 -10.75 -2.75
CA PHE A 94 -5.06 -10.52 -3.55
C PHE A 94 -3.93 -9.88 -2.73
N ARG A 95 -2.72 -9.93 -3.29
CA ARG A 95 -1.56 -9.22 -2.73
C ARG A 95 -1.56 -7.76 -3.18
N ALA A 96 -1.91 -6.86 -2.27
CA ALA A 96 -1.99 -5.42 -2.53
C ALA A 96 -0.62 -4.75 -2.65
N TYR A 97 0.40 -5.32 -1.99
CA TYR A 97 1.78 -4.84 -2.04
C TYR A 97 2.80 -5.95 -1.81
N THR A 98 3.95 -5.85 -2.48
CA THR A 98 5.14 -6.68 -2.22
C THR A 98 6.38 -5.79 -2.23
N GLY A 99 7.18 -5.90 -1.17
CA GLY A 99 8.49 -5.29 -1.02
C GLY A 99 9.48 -5.79 -2.09
N GLY A 100 10.39 -4.90 -2.49
CA GLY A 100 11.46 -5.23 -3.45
C GLY A 100 12.67 -5.88 -2.78
N PHE A 101 13.71 -6.11 -3.58
CA PHE A 101 15.05 -6.42 -3.04
C PHE A 101 15.67 -5.19 -2.35
N ALA A 102 15.46 -4.01 -2.93
CA ALA A 102 15.75 -2.73 -2.30
C ALA A 102 14.49 -2.16 -1.63
N ARG A 103 14.70 -1.43 -0.53
CA ARG A 103 13.66 -0.71 0.20
C ARG A 103 12.95 0.28 -0.73
N LYS A 104 11.64 0.17 -0.89
CA LYS A 104 10.86 1.17 -1.65
C LYS A 104 10.49 2.32 -0.72
N CYS A 105 10.63 3.55 -1.22
CA CYS A 105 10.41 4.76 -0.43
C CYS A 105 9.39 5.67 -1.11
N GLY A 106 8.35 6.04 -0.37
CA GLY A 106 7.36 7.03 -0.81
C GLY A 106 6.44 6.59 -1.94
N GLU A 107 6.36 5.29 -2.24
CA GLU A 107 5.47 4.81 -3.28
C GLU A 107 4.01 4.82 -2.84
N SER A 108 3.11 5.03 -3.80
CA SER A 108 1.66 5.02 -3.58
C SER A 108 0.98 3.99 -4.48
N TYR A 109 0.12 3.18 -3.87
CA TYR A 109 -0.65 2.12 -4.51
C TYR A 109 -2.13 2.36 -4.18
N MET A 110 -2.90 2.79 -5.17
CA MET A 110 -4.33 3.04 -5.02
C MET A 110 -5.12 1.97 -5.76
N TRP A 111 -5.84 1.16 -5.01
CA TRP A 111 -6.75 0.14 -5.49
C TRP A 111 -8.16 0.73 -5.61
N ILE A 112 -8.72 0.68 -6.81
CA ILE A 112 -10.03 1.26 -7.12
C ILE A 112 -11.00 0.12 -7.41
N ALA A 113 -11.98 -0.06 -6.53
CA ALA A 113 -13.06 -1.03 -6.71
C ALA A 113 -14.15 -0.43 -7.60
N LYS A 114 -14.38 -1.06 -8.76
CA LYS A 114 -15.47 -0.74 -9.68
C LYS A 114 -16.40 -1.93 -9.85
N ASP A 115 -17.52 -1.72 -10.52
CA ASP A 115 -18.53 -2.77 -10.71
C ASP A 115 -18.00 -3.95 -11.54
N ASP A 116 -17.18 -3.67 -12.55
CA ASP A 116 -16.57 -4.63 -13.47
C ASP A 116 -15.32 -5.30 -12.90
N GLY A 117 -14.50 -4.58 -12.13
CA GLY A 117 -13.29 -5.15 -11.57
C GLY A 117 -12.57 -4.26 -10.57
N ILE A 118 -11.34 -4.66 -10.25
CA ILE A 118 -10.45 -3.95 -9.32
C ILE A 118 -9.24 -3.46 -10.11
N TYR A 119 -9.00 -2.16 -10.02
CA TYR A 119 -7.99 -1.44 -10.80
C TYR A 119 -6.86 -0.96 -9.89
N LEU A 120 -5.65 -0.88 -10.43
CA LEU A 120 -4.49 -0.32 -9.74
C LEU A 120 -4.05 0.99 -10.39
N SER A 121 -3.83 2.01 -9.56
CA SER A 121 -3.04 3.19 -9.89
C SER A 121 -1.80 3.22 -9.01
N ARG A 122 -0.63 3.38 -9.62
CA ARG A 122 0.65 3.45 -8.91
C ARG A 122 1.29 4.81 -9.16
N ASN A 123 1.61 5.55 -8.11
CA ASN A 123 2.22 6.89 -8.21
C ASN A 123 1.44 7.83 -9.15
N GLY A 124 0.11 7.79 -9.07
CA GLY A 124 -0.79 8.59 -9.92
C GLY A 124 -0.99 8.05 -11.35
N LYS A 125 -0.17 7.09 -11.81
CA LYS A 125 -0.30 6.47 -13.13
C LYS A 125 -1.24 5.28 -13.08
N ARG A 126 -2.24 5.25 -13.98
CA ARG A 126 -3.16 4.13 -14.12
C ARG A 126 -2.42 2.93 -14.72
N VAL A 127 -2.42 1.82 -13.99
CA VAL A 127 -1.80 0.56 -14.45
C VAL A 127 -2.83 -0.32 -15.18
N GLY A 128 -4.13 -0.09 -14.96
CA GLY A 128 -5.24 -0.81 -15.61
C GLY A 128 -6.01 -1.74 -14.67
N GLN A 129 -6.96 -2.50 -15.22
CA GLN A 129 -7.68 -3.56 -14.51
C GLN A 129 -6.69 -4.66 -14.13
N LYS A 130 -6.76 -5.14 -12.90
CA LYS A 130 -5.88 -6.20 -12.43
C LYS A 130 -6.62 -7.47 -12.06
N LEU A 131 -7.85 -7.35 -11.58
CA LEU A 131 -8.59 -8.47 -11.01
C LEU A 131 -10.08 -8.33 -11.30
N ASP A 132 -10.73 -9.45 -11.53
CA ASP A 132 -12.18 -9.56 -11.63
C ASP A 132 -12.78 -9.95 -10.28
N TRP A 133 -14.09 -9.77 -10.15
CA TRP A 133 -14.81 -10.14 -8.93
C TRP A 133 -15.17 -11.62 -8.92
N SER A 134 -14.74 -12.33 -7.88
CA SER A 134 -15.19 -13.70 -7.63
C SER A 134 -16.45 -13.71 -6.76
N LYS A 135 -17.51 -14.40 -7.20
CA LYS A 135 -18.69 -14.63 -6.35
C LYS A 135 -18.39 -15.80 -5.40
N LYS A 136 -18.64 -15.61 -4.11
CA LYS A 136 -18.51 -16.69 -3.12
C LYS A 136 -19.45 -17.82 -3.54
N LYS A 137 -18.91 -19.01 -3.81
CA LYS A 137 -19.74 -20.22 -3.96
C LYS A 137 -20.35 -20.50 -2.58
N GLN A 138 -21.67 -20.62 -2.58
CA GLN A 138 -22.46 -20.85 -1.37
C GLN A 138 -22.35 -22.31 -0.95
#